data_AF-A0A423VY91-F1
#
_entry.id   AF-A0A423VY91-F1
#
_cell.length_a   1.000
_cell.length_b   1.000
_cell.length_c   1.000
_cell.angle_alpha   90.00
_cell.angle_beta   90.00
_cell.angle_gamma   90.00
#
_symmetry.space_group_name_H-M   'P 1'
#
loop_
_entity.id
_entity.type
_entity.pdbx_description
1 polymer ?
#
loop_
_entity_poly.entity_id
_entity_poly.type
_entity_poly.pdbx_seq_one_letter_code
_entity_poly.pdbx_strand_id
1 'polypeptide(L)'
;MASPDIDSVDQGSCHFAVRSGGHMGFAGAANIANGVTIDLGALNSVEVTEDRTMASVGVGATWGQVYSHLEPLGLSVAGGRSAPVGVGGLTLGGGISYFSPRFGWTCDTVSNYQVVWPMVRS
;
A
#
# COMPACT_ATOMS: atom_id res chain seq x y z
N MET A 1 -2.86 4.32 24.39
CA MET A 1 -1.90 3.33 23.86
C MET A 1 -1.08 4.06 22.82
N ALA A 2 0.23 4.18 23.00
CA ALA A 2 1.09 4.92 22.08
C ALA A 2 1.23 4.16 20.75
N SER A 3 1.12 4.87 19.64
CA SER A 3 1.43 4.34 18.31
C SER A 3 2.90 3.90 18.27
N PRO A 4 3.24 2.82 17.56
CA PRO A 4 4.64 2.49 17.30
C PRO A 4 5.23 3.56 16.39
N ASP A 5 5.99 4.50 16.96
CA ASP A 5 6.69 5.55 16.24
C ASP A 5 7.92 4.97 15.52
N ILE A 6 8.14 5.40 14.27
CA ILE A 6 9.30 5.02 13.44
C ILE A 6 10.65 5.45 14.06
N ASP A 7 10.61 6.31 15.07
CA ASP A 7 11.73 6.81 15.87
C ASP A 7 12.65 5.74 16.44
N SER A 8 12.13 4.52 16.69
CA SER A 8 12.97 3.41 17.17
C SER A 8 14.01 2.93 16.15
N VAL A 9 13.83 3.25 14.86
CA VAL A 9 14.78 2.95 13.77
C VAL A 9 15.82 4.08 13.61
N ASP A 10 15.61 5.24 14.23
CA ASP A 10 16.42 6.47 14.02
C ASP A 10 17.57 6.66 15.03
N GLN A 11 17.82 5.70 15.93
CA GLN A 11 18.90 5.83 16.94
C GLN A 11 20.31 5.50 16.41
N GLY A 12 20.49 5.34 15.10
CA GLY A 12 21.75 5.07 14.39
C GLY A 12 21.51 4.86 12.89
N SER A 13 22.56 4.55 12.10
CA SER A 13 22.45 4.23 10.66
C SER A 13 21.78 2.87 10.41
N CYS A 14 20.58 2.64 10.96
CA CYS A 14 19.80 1.44 10.74
C CYS A 14 19.10 1.56 9.39
N HIS A 15 19.58 0.82 8.40
CA HIS A 15 18.89 0.74 7.13
C HIS A 15 17.55 0.02 7.30
N PHE A 16 16.53 0.51 6.59
CA PHE A 16 15.23 -0.14 6.54
C PHE A 16 14.73 -0.33 5.12
N ALA A 17 13.89 -1.34 4.95
CA ALA A 17 13.05 -1.52 3.78
C ALA A 17 11.58 -1.47 4.18
N VAL A 18 10.71 -1.05 3.27
CA VAL A 18 9.26 -1.04 3.47
C VAL A 18 8.63 -2.10 2.59
N ARG A 19 7.78 -2.93 3.17
CA ARG A 19 7.11 -4.04 2.49
C ARG A 19 5.60 -3.87 2.53
N SER A 20 5.00 -3.74 1.35
CA SER A 20 3.56 -3.96 1.11
C SER A 20 3.35 -5.46 0.78
N GLY A 21 2.82 -5.82 -0.38
CA GLY A 21 2.62 -7.23 -0.78
C GLY A 21 3.89 -8.00 -1.18
N GLY A 22 5.06 -7.34 -1.27
CA GLY A 22 6.33 -8.01 -1.55
C GLY A 22 6.49 -8.62 -2.95
N HIS A 23 5.72 -8.15 -3.95
CA HIS A 23 5.64 -8.74 -5.29
C HIS A 23 6.80 -8.31 -6.24
N MET A 24 7.67 -7.39 -5.80
CA MET A 24 8.78 -6.90 -6.60
C MET A 24 9.93 -7.93 -6.59
N GLY A 25 10.38 -8.38 -7.77
CA GLY A 25 11.26 -9.56 -7.89
C GLY A 25 12.76 -9.32 -7.73
N PHE A 26 13.22 -8.07 -7.57
CA PHE A 26 14.64 -7.77 -7.36
C PHE A 26 15.00 -7.72 -5.88
N ALA A 27 16.22 -8.15 -5.54
CA ALA A 27 16.72 -8.12 -4.17
C ALA A 27 16.76 -6.69 -3.60
N GLY A 28 16.36 -6.52 -2.34
CA GLY A 28 16.34 -5.20 -1.70
C GLY A 28 15.06 -4.39 -1.95
N ALA A 29 14.13 -4.88 -2.80
CA ALA A 29 12.92 -4.13 -3.15
C ALA A 29 11.88 -4.03 -2.04
N ALA A 30 11.72 -5.14 -1.29
CA ALA A 30 10.72 -5.31 -0.25
C ALA A 30 11.31 -6.04 0.97
N ASN A 31 12.63 -6.02 1.09
CA ASN A 31 13.42 -6.61 2.15
C ASN A 31 14.78 -5.90 2.22
N ILE A 32 15.55 -6.17 3.27
CA ILE A 32 16.90 -5.65 3.41
C ILE A 32 17.80 -6.64 4.14
N ALA A 33 19.07 -6.73 3.72
CA ALA A 33 20.08 -7.48 4.43
C ALA A 33 20.64 -6.61 5.57
N ASN A 34 20.80 -7.18 6.77
CA ASN A 34 21.38 -6.50 7.93
C ASN A 34 20.67 -5.18 8.30
N GLY A 35 19.33 -5.17 8.20
CA GLY A 35 18.49 -4.02 8.53
C GLY A 35 17.09 -4.45 8.95
N VAL A 36 16.18 -3.48 9.08
CA VAL A 36 14.80 -3.71 9.49
C VAL A 36 13.87 -3.69 8.29
N THR A 37 13.00 -4.70 8.15
CA THR A 37 11.90 -4.63 7.20
C THR A 37 10.63 -4.20 7.93
N ILE A 38 10.10 -3.04 7.55
CA ILE A 38 8.80 -2.55 8.02
C ILE A 38 7.74 -3.25 7.15
N ASP A 39 7.18 -4.34 7.66
CA ASP A 39 6.11 -5.08 7.00
C ASP A 39 4.75 -4.45 7.32
N LEU A 40 4.11 -3.92 6.28
CA LEU A 40 2.82 -3.25 6.37
C LEU A 40 1.65 -4.22 6.20
N GLY A 41 1.87 -5.53 6.03
CA GLY A 41 0.84 -6.51 5.69
C GLY A 41 -0.35 -6.59 6.66
N ALA A 42 -0.18 -6.12 7.91
CA ALA A 42 -1.26 -5.99 8.88
C ALA A 42 -2.14 -4.73 8.67
N LEU A 43 -1.66 -3.72 7.95
CA LEU A 43 -2.41 -2.53 7.54
C LEU A 43 -3.19 -2.82 6.26
N ASN A 44 -4.13 -3.77 6.33
CA ASN A 44 -4.85 -4.33 5.18
C ASN A 44 -6.36 -4.09 5.20
N SER A 45 -6.82 -3.10 5.97
CA SER A 45 -8.23 -2.72 6.01
C SER A 45 -8.72 -2.23 4.65
N VAL A 46 -10.00 -2.50 4.36
CA VAL A 46 -10.71 -1.98 3.20
C VAL A 46 -12.03 -1.44 3.72
N GLU A 47 -12.27 -0.16 3.52
CA GLU A 47 -13.47 0.54 3.97
C GLU A 47 -14.04 1.35 2.81
N VAL A 48 -15.37 1.43 2.72
CA VAL A 48 -16.08 2.14 1.65
C VAL A 48 -16.87 3.28 2.25
N THR A 49 -16.85 4.45 1.61
CA THR A 49 -17.64 5.61 2.05
C THR A 49 -19.15 5.32 1.94
N GLU A 50 -19.96 6.01 2.75
CA GLU A 50 -21.42 5.81 2.78
C GLU A 50 -22.10 6.06 1.42
N ASP A 51 -21.61 7.04 0.67
CA ASP A 51 -22.06 7.36 -0.69
C ASP A 51 -21.51 6.41 -1.77
N ARG A 52 -20.63 5.48 -1.37
CA ARG A 52 -20.05 4.42 -2.20
C ARG A 52 -19.21 4.91 -3.37
N THR A 53 -18.66 6.13 -3.26
CA THR A 53 -17.83 6.73 -4.32
C THR A 53 -16.34 6.53 -4.10
N MET A 54 -15.90 6.23 -2.87
CA MET A 54 -14.49 6.03 -2.52
C MET A 54 -14.28 4.78 -1.66
N ALA A 55 -13.09 4.20 -1.79
CA ALA A 55 -12.61 3.15 -0.90
C ALA A 55 -11.30 3.61 -0.23
N SER A 56 -11.26 3.55 1.10
CA SER A 56 -10.03 3.66 1.88
C SER A 56 -9.39 2.28 1.96
N VAL A 57 -8.16 2.16 1.47
CA VAL A 57 -7.47 0.87 1.35
C VAL A 57 -6.13 0.94 2.05
N GLY A 58 -5.94 0.04 3.02
CA GLY A 58 -4.68 -0.15 3.69
C GLY A 58 -3.58 -0.60 2.72
N VAL A 59 -2.43 0.07 2.78
CA VAL A 59 -1.30 -0.17 1.86
C VAL A 59 -0.70 -1.58 1.96
N GLY A 60 -0.98 -2.30 3.05
CA GLY A 60 -0.62 -3.69 3.26
C GLY A 60 -1.52 -4.71 2.57
N ALA A 61 -2.69 -4.31 2.09
CA ALA A 61 -3.61 -5.20 1.40
C ALA A 61 -3.03 -5.66 0.04
N THR A 62 -3.52 -6.81 -0.42
CA THR A 62 -3.34 -7.26 -1.81
C THR A 62 -4.58 -6.91 -2.64
N TRP A 63 -4.42 -6.78 -3.95
CA TRP A 63 -5.56 -6.49 -4.83
C TRP A 63 -6.63 -7.58 -4.80
N GLY A 64 -6.25 -8.84 -4.55
CA GLY A 64 -7.20 -9.91 -4.29
C GLY A 64 -8.09 -9.63 -3.09
N GLN A 65 -7.52 -9.19 -1.97
CA GLN A 65 -8.28 -8.82 -0.76
C GLN A 65 -9.22 -7.64 -1.01
N VAL A 66 -8.74 -6.62 -1.73
CA VAL A 66 -9.55 -5.45 -2.10
C VAL A 66 -10.77 -5.85 -2.92
N TYR A 67 -10.58 -6.64 -3.99
CA TYR A 67 -11.70 -7.07 -4.81
C TYR A 67 -12.65 -8.00 -4.08
N SER A 68 -12.16 -8.94 -3.24
CA SER A 68 -13.02 -9.80 -2.43
C SER A 68 -13.89 -9.01 -1.44
N HIS A 69 -13.43 -7.86 -0.97
CA HIS A 69 -14.22 -6.96 -0.12
C HIS A 69 -15.26 -6.15 -0.91
N LEU A 70 -14.91 -5.68 -2.12
CA LEU A 70 -15.77 -4.81 -2.93
C LEU A 70 -16.80 -5.58 -3.76
N GLU A 71 -16.51 -6.82 -4.17
CA GLU A 71 -17.37 -7.63 -5.04
C GLU A 71 -18.76 -7.88 -4.45
N PRO A 72 -18.94 -8.25 -3.16
CA PRO A 72 -20.27 -8.42 -2.57
C PRO A 72 -21.10 -7.14 -2.55
N LEU A 73 -20.45 -5.98 -2.63
CA LEU A 73 -21.10 -4.68 -2.72
C LEU A 73 -21.46 -4.35 -4.19
N GLY A 74 -20.92 -5.06 -5.18
CA GLY A 74 -21.06 -4.69 -6.58
C GLY A 74 -20.23 -3.46 -6.95
N LEU A 75 -19.13 -3.22 -6.22
CA LEU A 75 -18.19 -2.13 -6.46
C LEU A 75 -16.87 -2.66 -7.02
N SER A 76 -16.12 -1.78 -7.66
CA SER A 76 -14.75 -2.05 -8.10
C SER A 76 -13.95 -0.76 -8.16
N VAL A 77 -12.62 -0.89 -8.25
CA VAL A 77 -11.67 0.23 -8.31
C VAL A 77 -10.64 -0.03 -9.40
N ALA A 78 -9.98 1.03 -9.88
CA ALA A 78 -8.86 0.92 -10.82
C ALA A 78 -7.61 0.36 -10.14
N GLY A 79 -7.62 -0.93 -9.78
CA GLY A 79 -6.53 -1.60 -9.08
C GLY A 79 -5.68 -2.51 -9.95
N GLY A 80 -4.69 -3.17 -9.32
CA GLY A 80 -3.83 -4.15 -9.96
C GLY A 80 -4.58 -5.36 -10.51
N ARG A 81 -4.03 -5.95 -11.58
CA ARG A 81 -4.63 -7.08 -12.30
C ARG A 81 -4.35 -8.44 -11.65
N SER A 82 -3.26 -8.56 -10.89
CA SER A 82 -2.82 -9.81 -10.28
C SER A 82 -3.13 -9.80 -8.79
N ALA A 83 -3.90 -10.79 -8.33
CA ALA A 83 -4.40 -10.88 -6.95
C ALA A 83 -3.32 -10.75 -5.85
N PRO A 84 -2.13 -11.39 -5.93
CA PRO A 84 -1.11 -11.29 -4.87
C PRO A 84 -0.35 -9.95 -4.86
N VAL A 85 -0.55 -9.06 -5.83
CA VAL A 85 0.16 -7.79 -5.86
C VAL A 85 -0.34 -6.89 -4.72
N GLY A 86 0.60 -6.32 -3.98
CA GLY A 86 0.30 -5.36 -2.90
C GLY A 86 -0.19 -4.03 -3.43
N VAL A 87 -1.16 -3.44 -2.72
CA VAL A 87 -1.73 -2.13 -3.05
C VAL A 87 -0.67 -1.04 -3.01
N GLY A 88 0.07 -0.91 -1.90
CA GLY A 88 1.04 0.18 -1.72
C GLY A 88 2.10 0.24 -2.81
N GLY A 89 2.75 -0.89 -3.11
CA GLY A 89 3.80 -0.93 -4.13
C GLY A 89 3.30 -0.66 -5.54
N LEU A 90 2.13 -1.21 -5.92
CA LEU A 90 1.57 -1.01 -7.25
C LEU A 90 1.09 0.44 -7.46
N THR A 91 0.37 0.98 -6.47
CA THR A 91 -0.19 2.33 -6.56
C THR A 91 0.91 3.40 -6.60
N LEU A 92 1.95 3.28 -5.77
CA LEU A 92 3.09 4.21 -5.79
C LEU A 92 3.96 4.10 -7.05
N GLY A 93 3.98 2.92 -7.68
CA GLY A 93 4.65 2.69 -8.96
C GLY A 93 3.82 3.07 -10.20
N GLY A 94 2.62 3.62 -10.02
CA GLY A 94 1.66 3.94 -11.07
C GLY A 94 0.51 2.95 -11.12
N GLY A 95 0.80 1.73 -11.57
CA GLY A 95 -0.13 0.60 -11.47
C GLY A 95 -1.09 0.44 -12.64
N ILE A 96 -0.88 -0.60 -13.45
CA ILE A 96 -1.74 -0.91 -14.58
C ILE A 96 -2.98 -1.68 -14.10
N SER A 97 -4.15 -1.18 -14.50
CA SER A 97 -5.45 -1.77 -14.21
C SER A 97 -6.16 -2.28 -15.47
N TYR A 98 -7.15 -3.16 -15.31
CA TYR A 98 -8.11 -3.45 -16.38
C TYR A 98 -8.92 -2.21 -16.79
N PHE A 99 -9.08 -1.26 -15.86
CA PHE A 99 -9.83 -0.03 -16.05
C PHE A 99 -9.00 1.10 -16.67
N SER A 100 -7.70 0.88 -16.92
CA SER A 100 -6.80 1.95 -17.36
C SER A 100 -7.16 2.67 -18.66
N PRO A 101 -7.73 2.01 -19.69
CA PRO A 101 -8.18 2.73 -20.88
C PRO A 101 -9.23 3.82 -20.62
N ARG A 102 -9.96 3.75 -19.50
CA ARG A 102 -11.02 4.70 -19.16
C ARG A 102 -10.63 5.66 -18.02
N PHE A 103 -9.86 5.19 -17.05
CA PHE A 103 -9.60 5.95 -15.81
C PHE A 103 -8.12 6.22 -15.53
N GLY A 104 -7.21 5.84 -16.43
CA GLY A 104 -5.78 5.99 -16.20
C GLY A 104 -5.18 4.90 -15.30
N TRP A 105 -4.00 5.14 -14.79
CA TRP A 105 -3.32 4.19 -13.90
C TRP A 105 -3.92 4.25 -12.50
N THR A 106 -3.63 3.24 -11.66
CA THR A 106 -4.15 3.18 -10.30
C THR A 106 -3.85 4.47 -9.52
N CYS A 107 -2.63 5.01 -9.67
CA CYS A 107 -2.22 6.27 -9.06
C CYS A 107 -3.10 7.47 -9.46
N ASP A 108 -3.63 7.49 -10.69
CA ASP A 108 -4.43 8.60 -11.22
C ASP A 108 -5.81 8.67 -10.56
N THR A 109 -6.23 7.57 -9.92
CA THR A 109 -7.53 7.45 -9.24
C THR A 109 -7.46 7.69 -7.73
N VAL A 110 -6.27 7.98 -7.18
CA VAL A 110 -6.09 8.17 -5.73
C VAL A 110 -6.41 9.61 -5.34
N SER A 111 -7.32 9.78 -4.38
CA SER A 111 -7.71 11.11 -3.87
C SER A 111 -6.81 11.60 -2.72
N ASN A 112 -6.24 10.70 -1.92
CA ASN A 112 -5.43 11.07 -0.75
C ASN A 112 -4.46 9.94 -0.34
N TYR A 113 -3.36 10.32 0.32
CA TYR A 113 -2.46 9.41 1.02
C TYR A 113 -2.25 9.85 2.46
N GLN A 114 -2.26 8.90 3.39
CA GLN A 114 -1.74 9.10 4.74
C GLN A 114 -0.27 8.66 4.77
N VAL A 115 0.63 9.57 5.12
CA VAL A 115 2.08 9.37 5.04
C VAL A 115 2.74 9.61 6.38
N VAL A 116 3.68 8.74 6.74
CA VAL A 116 4.59 8.93 7.88
C VAL A 116 5.90 9.50 7.35
N TRP A 117 6.29 10.66 7.86
CA TRP A 117 7.53 11.33 7.48
C TRP A 117 8.66 10.93 8.43
N PRO A 118 9.90 10.79 7.93
CA PRO A 118 11.06 10.68 8.81
C PRO A 118 11.20 11.99 9.61
N MET A 119 11.31 11.89 10.92
CA MET A 119 11.59 13.07 11.74
C MET A 119 13.05 13.47 11.57
N VAL A 120 13.30 14.69 11.09
CA VAL A 120 14.64 15.30 11.13
C VAL A 120 14.74 16.05 12.46
N ARG A 121 15.56 15.55 13.39
CA ARG A 121 15.91 16.33 14.58
C ARG A 121 16.91 17.42 14.18
N SER A 122 16.51 18.68 14.36
CA SER A 122 17.38 19.86 14.28
C SER A 122 18.30 19.98 15.49
#